data_AF-A0A2E7CL03-F1
#
_entry.id   AF-A0A2E7CL03-F1
#
_cell.length_a   1.000
_cell.length_b   1.000
_cell.length_c   1.000
_cell.angle_alpha   90.00
_cell.angle_beta   90.00
_cell.angle_gamma   90.00
#
_symmetry.space_group_name_H-M   'P 1'
#
loop_
_entity.id
_entity.type
_entity.pdbx_description
1 polymer ?
#
loop_
_entity_poly.entity_id
_entity_poly.type
_entity_poly.pdbx_seq_one_letter_code
_entity_poly.pdbx_strand_id
1 'polypeptide(L)'
;MYIKSPSDMWVSPDIIDAGEVAVGSTTEFSFQVEVSQGTSVKVERVNIENFSSTQSTHLEHCTLSSDLFTATPDEPGFITIAYTPQEEGYSRCTALIQSDALTSTWTVEVR
;
A
#
# COMPACT_ATOMS: atom_id res chain seq x y z
N MET A 1 -32.80 -5.20 7.96
CA MET A 1 -31.37 -5.39 8.30
C MET A 1 -30.72 -6.03 7.09
N TYR A 2 -29.97 -5.27 6.29
CA TYR A 2 -29.28 -5.81 5.12
C TYR A 2 -27.99 -6.48 5.61
N ILE A 3 -27.90 -7.79 5.46
CA ILE A 3 -26.66 -8.53 5.73
C ILE A 3 -25.77 -8.27 4.52
N LYS A 4 -24.72 -7.46 4.68
CA LYS A 4 -23.69 -7.25 3.65
C LYS A 4 -23.07 -8.63 3.38
N SER A 5 -23.17 -9.13 2.16
CA SER A 5 -22.47 -10.37 1.79
C SER A 5 -20.98 -10.18 2.04
N PRO A 6 -20.29 -11.18 2.63
CA PRO A 6 -18.87 -11.06 2.89
C PRO A 6 -18.15 -10.77 1.57
N SER A 7 -17.38 -9.68 1.55
CA SER A 7 -16.61 -9.25 0.39
C SER A 7 -15.17 -9.66 0.59
N ASP A 8 -14.49 -10.06 -0.48
CA ASP A 8 -13.09 -10.45 -0.45
C ASP A 8 -12.29 -9.55 -1.40
N MET A 9 -11.02 -9.32 -1.09
CA MET A 9 -10.14 -8.43 -1.85
C MET A 9 -8.78 -9.06 -2.04
N TRP A 10 -8.08 -8.65 -3.09
CA TRP A 10 -6.64 -8.87 -3.22
C TRP A 10 -5.94 -7.58 -3.65
N VAL A 11 -4.63 -7.54 -3.41
CA VAL A 11 -3.77 -6.40 -3.77
C VAL A 11 -2.71 -6.87 -4.74
N SER A 12 -2.48 -6.10 -5.81
CA SER A 12 -1.46 -6.42 -6.81
C SER A 12 -0.73 -5.16 -7.33
N PRO A 13 0.59 -5.23 -7.55
CA PRO A 13 1.50 -6.30 -7.12
C PRO A 13 1.71 -6.31 -5.58
N ASP A 14 2.20 -7.43 -5.04
CA ASP A 14 2.60 -7.58 -3.63
C ASP A 14 4.04 -7.10 -3.35
N ILE A 15 4.85 -6.98 -4.41
CA ILE A 15 6.21 -6.41 -4.37
C ILE A 15 6.40 -5.44 -5.53
N ILE A 16 6.96 -4.27 -5.24
CA ILE A 16 7.39 -3.27 -6.21
C ILE A 16 8.89 -3.05 -6.05
N ASP A 17 9.62 -3.19 -7.15
CA ASP A 17 11.04 -2.86 -7.23
C ASP A 17 11.17 -1.44 -7.79
N ALA A 18 11.61 -0.51 -6.93
CA ALA A 18 11.82 0.88 -7.27
C ALA A 18 13.08 1.09 -8.11
N GLY A 19 13.98 0.11 -8.15
CA GLY A 19 15.28 0.23 -8.78
C GLY A 19 16.14 1.34 -8.17
N GLU A 20 16.95 1.98 -9.00
CA GLU A 20 17.80 3.09 -8.57
C GLU A 20 17.01 4.40 -8.51
N VAL A 21 16.80 4.92 -7.29
CA VAL A 21 16.19 6.22 -7.04
C VAL A 21 17.21 7.14 -6.40
N ALA A 22 17.38 8.34 -6.97
CA ALA A 22 18.32 9.33 -6.43
C ALA A 22 17.87 9.83 -5.06
N VAL A 23 18.82 9.98 -4.13
CA VAL A 23 18.57 10.51 -2.78
C VAL A 23 17.89 11.88 -2.87
N GLY A 24 16.81 12.05 -2.11
CA GLY A 24 15.98 13.25 -2.08
C GLY A 24 15.01 13.41 -3.25
N SER A 25 14.99 12.48 -4.21
CA SER A 25 14.02 12.48 -5.31
C SER A 25 12.82 11.61 -4.97
N THR A 26 11.62 12.09 -5.30
CA THR A 26 10.37 11.36 -5.06
C THR A 26 9.95 10.58 -6.30
N THR A 27 9.63 9.30 -6.12
CA THR A 27 8.99 8.44 -7.12
C THR A 27 7.72 7.86 -6.53
N GLU A 28 6.63 7.84 -7.30
CA GLU A 28 5.36 7.30 -6.86
C GLU A 28 5.12 5.90 -7.43
N PHE A 29 4.58 5.02 -6.58
CA PHE A 29 4.22 3.66 -6.95
C PHE A 29 2.77 3.41 -6.56
N SER A 30 1.99 2.90 -7.52
CA SER A 30 0.60 2.54 -7.28
C SER A 30 0.43 1.03 -7.36
N PHE A 31 -0.37 0.49 -6.45
CA PHE A 31 -0.87 -0.88 -6.51
C PHE A 31 -2.39 -0.88 -6.42
N GLN A 32 -2.96 -1.88 -7.05
CA GLN A 32 -4.39 -2.00 -7.26
C GLN A 32 -5.01 -2.84 -6.15
N VAL A 33 -6.15 -2.39 -5.66
CA VAL A 33 -7.03 -3.13 -4.76
C VAL A 33 -8.24 -3.58 -5.57
N GLU A 34 -8.36 -4.89 -5.75
CA GLU A 34 -9.47 -5.50 -6.49
C GLU A 34 -10.40 -6.24 -5.53
N VAL A 35 -11.70 -6.20 -5.82
CA VAL A 35 -12.73 -6.91 -5.04
C VAL A 35 -13.12 -8.17 -5.81
N SER A 36 -12.77 -9.32 -5.26
CA SER A 36 -12.95 -10.63 -5.88
C SER A 36 -14.37 -11.16 -5.77
N GLN A 37 -15.00 -10.87 -4.64
CA GLN A 37 -16.33 -11.32 -4.28
C GLN A 37 -17.03 -10.24 -3.46
N GLY A 38 -18.36 -10.22 -3.53
CA GLY A 38 -19.20 -9.31 -2.75
C GLY A 38 -19.58 -8.05 -3.53
N THR A 39 -19.75 -6.95 -2.80
CA THR A 39 -20.30 -5.70 -3.37
C THR A 39 -19.32 -4.55 -3.32
N SER A 40 -18.56 -4.44 -2.22
CA SER A 40 -17.62 -3.37 -2.01
C SER A 40 -16.71 -3.68 -0.83
N VAL A 41 -15.50 -3.17 -0.89
CA VAL A 41 -14.53 -3.21 0.21
C VAL A 41 -14.07 -1.79 0.50
N LYS A 42 -14.17 -1.38 1.76
CA LYS A 42 -13.66 -0.11 2.24
C LYS A 42 -12.26 -0.32 2.80
N VAL A 43 -11.29 0.42 2.27
CA VAL A 43 -9.97 0.53 2.87
C VAL A 43 -10.07 1.50 4.04
N GLU A 44 -9.81 1.03 5.25
CA GLU A 44 -10.01 1.80 6.49
C GLU A 44 -8.72 2.42 7.02
N ARG A 45 -7.59 1.81 6.71
CA ARG A 45 -6.28 2.29 7.13
C ARG A 45 -5.19 1.73 6.21
N VAL A 46 -4.16 2.52 5.96
CA VAL A 46 -2.89 2.04 5.39
C VAL A 46 -1.77 2.57 6.28
N ASN A 47 -1.01 1.66 6.89
CA ASN A 47 0.17 2.00 7.68
C ASN A 47 1.42 1.70 6.87
N ILE A 48 2.38 2.62 6.86
CA ILE A 48 3.67 2.43 6.19
C ILE A 48 4.75 2.17 7.25
N GLU A 49 5.43 1.03 7.14
CA GLU A 49 6.59 0.69 7.95
C GLU A 49 7.86 0.87 7.12
N ASN A 50 8.76 1.75 7.56
CA ASN A 50 10.00 2.08 6.86
C ASN A 50 11.19 1.32 7.46
N PHE A 51 12.03 0.73 6.61
CA PHE A 51 13.26 0.05 7.00
C PHE A 51 14.44 0.56 6.16
N SER A 52 15.57 0.84 6.81
CA SER A 52 16.83 1.20 6.15
C SER A 52 17.99 0.36 6.69
N SER A 53 19.00 0.11 5.85
CA SER A 53 20.24 -0.59 6.20
C SER A 53 21.08 0.14 7.25
N THR A 54 20.99 1.47 7.37
CA THR A 54 21.80 2.26 8.30
C THR A 54 21.26 2.24 9.73
N GLN A 55 20.11 1.62 9.98
CA GLN A 55 19.38 1.64 11.25
C GLN A 55 19.07 3.06 11.76
N SER A 56 19.11 4.09 10.91
CA SER A 56 18.55 5.40 11.24
C SER A 56 17.03 5.27 11.31
N THR A 57 16.52 4.90 12.49
CA THR A 57 15.10 4.62 12.80
C THR A 57 14.14 5.80 12.61
N HIS A 58 14.60 6.89 12.00
CA HIS A 58 13.85 8.15 11.87
C HIS A 58 13.77 8.67 10.43
N LEU A 59 14.35 7.99 9.44
CA LEU A 59 14.23 8.40 8.05
C LEU A 59 12.96 7.80 7.44
N GLU A 60 11.95 8.64 7.23
CA GLU A 60 10.76 8.31 6.48
C GLU A 60 11.07 8.41 4.99
N HIS A 61 11.28 7.26 4.33
CA HIS A 61 11.47 7.22 2.88
C HIS A 61 10.21 6.81 2.11
N CYS A 62 9.18 6.27 2.77
CA CYS A 62 7.87 6.06 2.15
C CYS A 62 6.76 6.77 2.93
N THR A 63 5.84 7.37 2.17
CA THR A 63 4.62 7.98 2.70
C THR A 63 3.41 7.57 1.88
N LEU A 64 2.24 7.48 2.51
CA LEU A 64 0.98 7.26 1.80
C LEU A 64 0.60 8.53 1.06
N SER A 65 0.36 8.43 -0.25
CA SER A 65 -0.02 9.56 -1.10
C SER A 65 -1.50 9.54 -1.52
N SER A 66 -2.19 8.40 -1.38
CA SER A 66 -3.60 8.26 -1.73
C SER A 66 -4.53 8.37 -0.52
N ASP A 67 -5.71 8.95 -0.70
CA ASP A 67 -6.78 8.91 0.29
C ASP A 67 -7.36 7.48 0.45
N LEU A 68 -8.03 7.25 1.58
CA LEU A 68 -8.82 6.05 1.80
C LEU A 68 -10.04 6.02 0.86
N PHE A 69 -10.38 4.85 0.34
CA PHE A 69 -11.45 4.69 -0.64
C PHE A 69 -12.30 3.43 -0.40
N THR A 70 -13.37 3.33 -1.18
CA THR A 70 -14.17 2.10 -1.31
C THR A 70 -13.99 1.55 -2.71
N ALA A 71 -13.50 0.32 -2.84
CA ALA A 71 -13.40 -0.39 -4.11
C ALA A 71 -14.65 -1.25 -4.33
N THR A 72 -15.00 -1.46 -5.59
CA THR A 72 -16.04 -2.39 -6.02
C THR A 72 -15.49 -3.33 -7.10
N PRO A 73 -16.17 -4.44 -7.43
CA PRO A 73 -15.72 -5.33 -8.51
C PRO A 73 -15.61 -4.64 -9.87
N ASP A 74 -16.45 -3.63 -10.13
CA ASP A 74 -16.47 -2.89 -11.40
C ASP A 74 -15.55 -1.64 -11.38
N GLU A 75 -15.20 -1.16 -10.19
CA GLU A 75 -14.34 0.00 -9.97
C GLU A 75 -13.25 -0.35 -8.94
N PRO A 76 -12.11 -0.91 -9.41
CA PRO A 76 -10.96 -1.15 -8.57
C PRO A 76 -10.40 0.14 -8.00
N GLY A 77 -9.82 0.05 -6.80
CA GLY A 77 -9.15 1.18 -6.17
C GLY A 77 -7.64 1.12 -6.33
N PHE A 78 -6.97 2.25 -6.08
CA PHE A 78 -5.53 2.36 -6.19
C PHE A 78 -4.97 3.00 -4.93
N ILE A 79 -3.98 2.35 -4.33
CA ILE A 79 -3.20 2.92 -3.23
C ILE A 79 -1.88 3.38 -3.84
N THR A 80 -1.49 4.61 -3.53
CA THR A 80 -0.24 5.21 -4.03
C THR A 80 0.68 5.51 -2.87
N ILE A 81 1.93 5.08 -2.99
CA ILE A 81 3.02 5.36 -2.05
C ILE A 81 4.03 6.26 -2.74
N ALA A 82 4.41 7.34 -2.08
CA ALA A 82 5.53 8.17 -2.49
C ALA A 82 6.80 7.67 -1.80
N TYR A 83 7.79 7.24 -2.59
CA TYR A 83 9.11 6.82 -2.16
C TYR A 83 10.14 7.92 -2.41
N THR A 84 10.80 8.38 -1.35
CA THR A 84 11.84 9.42 -1.36
C THR A 84 13.00 8.97 -0.48
N PRO A 85 14.00 8.24 -1.01
CA PRO A 85 15.15 7.80 -0.22
C PRO A 85 15.89 9.01 0.37
N GLN A 86 16.16 8.97 1.67
CA GLN A 86 16.81 10.08 2.40
C GLN A 86 18.33 9.90 2.52
N GLU A 87 18.85 8.74 2.13
CA GLU A 87 20.26 8.39 2.21
C GLU A 87 20.63 7.37 1.13
N GLU A 88 21.93 7.23 0.88
CA GLU A 88 22.44 6.19 -0.01
C GLU A 88 22.36 4.81 0.66
N GLY A 89 21.94 3.81 -0.10
CA GLY A 89 21.89 2.43 0.36
C GLY A 89 20.56 1.75 0.05
N TYR A 90 20.33 0.62 0.72
CA TYR A 90 19.09 -0.13 0.59
C TYR A 90 18.04 0.41 1.57
N SER A 91 16.91 0.82 1.04
CA SER A 91 15.72 1.15 1.80
C SER A 91 14.57 0.28 1.32
N ARG A 92 13.70 -0.14 2.23
CA ARG A 92 12.44 -0.81 1.89
C ARG A 92 11.32 -0.27 2.74
N CYS A 93 10.10 -0.29 2.24
CA CYS A 93 8.94 0.00 3.05
C CYS A 93 7.83 -1.02 2.81
N THR A 94 7.03 -1.20 3.85
CA THR A 94 5.95 -2.16 3.86
C THR A 94 4.65 -1.42 4.12
N ALA A 95 3.69 -1.54 3.22
CA ALA A 95 2.35 -1.02 3.42
C ALA A 95 1.42 -2.10 3.98
N LEU A 96 0.95 -1.88 5.20
CA LEU A 96 -0.05 -2.71 5.87
C LEU A 96 -1.43 -2.10 5.66
N ILE A 97 -2.25 -2.74 4.83
CA ILE A 97 -3.57 -2.28 4.40
C ILE A 97 -4.61 -2.97 5.26
N GLN A 98 -5.49 -2.20 5.90
CA GLN A 98 -6.61 -2.71 6.69
C GLN A 98 -7.94 -2.38 6.02
N SER A 99 -8.84 -3.35 5.91
CA SER A 99 -10.14 -3.20 5.25
C SER A 99 -11.28 -3.94 5.96
N ASP A 100 -12.52 -3.70 5.53
CA ASP A 100 -13.72 -4.40 5.99
C ASP A 100 -13.99 -5.73 5.25
N ALA A 101 -13.04 -6.21 4.44
CA ALA A 101 -13.14 -7.48 3.73
C ALA A 101 -12.94 -8.70 4.65
N LEU A 102 -13.23 -9.89 4.12
CA LEU A 102 -12.88 -11.17 4.74
C LEU A 102 -11.38 -11.28 5.00
N THR A 103 -10.58 -11.01 3.96
CA THR A 103 -9.14 -10.81 4.09
C THR A 103 -8.88 -9.35 4.42
N SER A 104 -8.86 -9.05 5.71
CA SER A 104 -8.83 -7.67 6.20
C SER A 104 -7.45 -7.05 6.24
N THR A 105 -6.38 -7.81 5.97
CA THR A 105 -5.00 -7.33 6.05
C THR A 105 -4.19 -7.77 4.84
N TRP A 106 -3.51 -6.81 4.19
CA TRP A 106 -2.61 -7.05 3.08
C TRP A 106 -1.29 -6.31 3.29
N THR A 107 -0.23 -6.85 2.69
CA THR A 107 1.13 -6.35 2.81
C THR A 107 1.70 -6.14 1.42
N VAL A 108 2.18 -4.92 1.13
CA VAL A 108 2.92 -4.62 -0.11
C VAL A 108 4.30 -4.11 0.24
N GLU A 109 5.35 -4.69 -0.34
CA GLU A 109 6.74 -4.25 -0.17
C GLU A 109 7.16 -3.34 -1.34
N VAL A 110 7.77 -2.20 -1.04
CA VAL A 110 8.51 -1.37 -2.02
C VAL A 110 9.97 -1.38 -1.59
N ARG A 111 10.89 -1.66 -2.51
CA ARG A 111 12.34 -1.74 -2.23
C ARG A 111 13.19 -1.22 -3.38
#